data_AF-A0A0S1XD14-F1
#
_entry.id   AF-A0A0S1XD14-F1
#
_cell.length_a   1.000
_cell.length_b   1.000
_cell.length_c   1.000
_cell.angle_alpha   90.00
_cell.angle_beta   90.00
_cell.angle_gamma   90.00
#
_symmetry.space_group_name_H-M   'P 1'
#
loop_
_entity.id
_entity.type
_entity.pdbx_description
1 polymer ?
#
loop_
_entity_poly.entity_id
_entity_poly.type
_entity_poly.pdbx_seq_one_letter_code
_entity_poly.pdbx_strand_id
1 'polypeptide(L)'
;MAKKVVEPYAHADETIEKTSGGVLYKVFQTPYRLFVSAIMAGILIGTGYWLAYETGSSLWPWRFILQNGHLVKKSVLELLNPAGINVTNAVKYAITNVTLAKLIIGAVFPVGLIAILIGGADLWTSNPQLVVYGYARKKYGLNGLLYNWTIVYLGNLAGSIFLAFMATYGSGYLLKHPFMDTALSFALHKVHSDYWHLFWAGIGCNFLVNLAVWLWLRSKDKDIAGQVLVIWFPIFAFVAIGFEHAIANMFAVPAGVFISAKAFGVYGVSFQEFFFKNLIPVTFGNLIGGFVFVALVYLFVGYNPGSKYGEIKPSELIKLFVDVAIIGGATVLILGAVIPGIIATVFEKALGLSVGAQLSNPVLALVPGFAVIAYCLIMPIIAYKLFKPLSS
;
A
#
# COMPACT_ATOMS: atom_id res chain seq x y z
N MET A 1 12.39 -46.84 -17.01
CA MET A 1 11.94 -45.49 -16.60
C MET A 1 11.84 -45.46 -15.08
N ALA A 2 12.80 -44.85 -14.39
CA ALA A 2 12.67 -44.63 -12.95
C ALA A 2 11.48 -43.69 -12.72
N LYS A 3 10.48 -44.14 -11.95
CA LYS A 3 9.41 -43.26 -11.45
C LYS A 3 10.10 -42.10 -10.73
N LYS A 4 9.97 -40.88 -11.26
CA LYS A 4 10.25 -39.66 -10.49
C LYS A 4 9.43 -39.80 -9.21
N VAL A 5 10.08 -40.02 -8.09
CA VAL A 5 9.46 -39.87 -6.77
C VAL A 5 9.05 -38.40 -6.75
N VAL A 6 7.77 -38.13 -6.99
CA VAL A 6 7.21 -36.81 -6.76
C VAL A 6 7.20 -36.69 -5.24
N GLU A 7 8.24 -36.07 -4.68
CA GLU A 7 8.24 -35.76 -3.26
C GLU A 7 6.97 -34.95 -2.96
N PRO A 8 6.21 -35.34 -1.92
CA PRO A 8 4.90 -34.75 -1.63
C PRO A 8 4.98 -33.27 -1.25
N TYR A 9 6.18 -32.75 -0.99
CA TYR A 9 6.42 -31.34 -0.80
C TYR A 9 6.92 -30.73 -2.11
N ALA A 10 6.08 -29.95 -2.79
CA ALA A 10 6.57 -29.09 -3.87
C ALA A 10 7.70 -28.22 -3.30
N HIS A 11 8.96 -28.52 -3.66
CA HIS A 11 10.11 -27.81 -3.13
C HIS A 11 9.95 -26.31 -3.42
N ALA A 12 10.25 -25.46 -2.44
CA ALA A 12 10.22 -24.02 -2.64
C ALA A 12 11.10 -23.59 -3.84
N ASP A 13 12.16 -24.35 -4.16
CA ASP A 13 12.99 -24.19 -5.38
C ASP A 13 12.16 -24.12 -6.66
N GLU A 14 11.22 -25.05 -6.85
CA GLU A 14 10.43 -25.17 -8.07
C GLU A 14 9.47 -23.97 -8.22
N THR A 15 8.83 -23.58 -7.12
CA THR A 15 7.99 -22.37 -7.07
C THR A 15 8.82 -21.14 -7.42
N ILE A 16 10.03 -21.02 -6.87
CA ILE A 16 10.93 -19.90 -7.13
C ILE A 16 11.38 -19.88 -8.59
N GLU A 17 11.77 -21.02 -9.18
CA GLU A 17 12.21 -21.06 -10.58
C GLU A 17 11.07 -20.69 -11.53
N LYS A 18 9.88 -21.28 -11.34
CA LYS A 18 8.69 -20.92 -12.12
C LYS A 18 8.37 -19.43 -11.99
N THR A 19 8.43 -18.90 -10.77
CA THR A 19 8.18 -17.47 -10.52
C THR A 19 9.24 -16.61 -11.20
N SER A 20 10.52 -16.96 -11.10
CA SER A 20 11.63 -16.20 -11.71
C SER A 20 11.49 -16.05 -13.23
N GLY A 21 11.00 -17.09 -13.92
CA GLY A 21 10.66 -17.02 -15.35
C GLY A 21 9.37 -16.24 -15.59
N GLY A 22 8.36 -16.46 -14.73
CA GLY A 22 7.06 -15.81 -14.82
C GLY A 22 7.11 -14.29 -14.63
N VAL A 23 8.09 -13.74 -13.89
CA VAL A 23 8.21 -12.29 -13.65
C VAL A 23 8.98 -11.54 -14.73
N LEU A 24 9.49 -12.22 -15.76
CA LEU A 24 10.22 -11.57 -16.84
C LEU A 24 9.40 -10.49 -17.55
N TYR A 25 8.09 -10.71 -17.74
CA TYR A 25 7.21 -9.69 -18.32
C TYR A 25 7.11 -8.44 -17.45
N LYS A 26 7.26 -8.55 -16.11
CA LYS A 26 7.23 -7.41 -15.20
C LYS A 26 8.46 -6.51 -15.34
N VAL A 27 9.56 -7.03 -15.89
CA VAL A 27 10.83 -6.31 -16.03
C VAL A 27 11.09 -5.87 -17.48
N PHE A 28 10.90 -6.76 -18.45
CA PHE A 28 11.27 -6.48 -19.84
C PHE A 28 10.15 -5.85 -20.69
N GLN A 29 8.99 -5.55 -20.10
CA GLN A 29 7.93 -4.82 -20.80
C GLN A 29 8.19 -3.31 -20.90
N THR A 30 7.54 -2.68 -21.86
CA THR A 30 7.56 -1.21 -22.05
C THR A 30 7.06 -0.48 -20.80
N PRO A 31 7.60 0.71 -20.48
CA PRO A 31 7.28 1.42 -19.23
C PRO A 31 5.79 1.75 -19.12
N TYR A 32 5.14 2.11 -20.22
CA TYR A 32 3.72 2.47 -20.23
C TYR A 32 2.79 1.29 -19.91
N ARG A 33 3.10 0.08 -20.41
CA ARG A 33 2.31 -1.12 -20.10
C ARG A 33 2.41 -1.48 -18.62
N LEU A 34 3.63 -1.48 -18.08
CA LEU A 34 3.86 -1.72 -16.65
C LEU A 34 3.17 -0.65 -15.80
N PHE A 35 3.27 0.61 -16.20
CA PHE A 35 2.68 1.73 -15.47
C PHE A 35 1.15 1.67 -15.45
N VAL A 36 0.50 1.35 -16.58
CA VAL A 36 -0.97 1.19 -16.65
C VAL A 36 -1.43 0.00 -15.80
N SER A 37 -0.72 -1.13 -15.87
CA SER A 37 -0.96 -2.27 -14.98
C SER A 37 -0.86 -1.89 -13.50
N ALA A 38 0.11 -1.04 -13.16
CA ALA A 38 0.30 -0.54 -11.81
C ALA A 38 -0.75 0.49 -11.37
N ILE A 39 -1.22 1.36 -12.27
CA ILE A 39 -2.37 2.24 -12.00
C ILE A 39 -3.59 1.40 -11.61
N MET A 40 -3.87 0.35 -12.39
CA MET A 40 -4.97 -0.56 -12.10
C MET A 40 -4.83 -1.20 -10.72
N ALA A 41 -3.64 -1.67 -10.34
CA ALA A 41 -3.42 -2.22 -8.99
C ALA A 41 -3.63 -1.19 -7.87
N GLY A 42 -3.18 0.06 -8.06
CA GLY A 42 -3.43 1.15 -7.10
C GLY A 42 -4.92 1.44 -6.90
N ILE A 43 -5.68 1.41 -8.00
CA ILE A 43 -7.15 1.51 -7.99
C ILE A 43 -7.76 0.29 -7.28
N LEU A 44 -7.35 -0.93 -7.60
CA LEU A 44 -7.92 -2.14 -7.01
C LEU A 44 -7.69 -2.24 -5.50
N ILE A 45 -6.48 -1.91 -5.01
CA ILE A 45 -6.21 -1.82 -3.56
C ILE A 45 -7.06 -0.70 -2.94
N GLY A 46 -7.11 0.47 -3.56
CA GLY A 46 -7.91 1.58 -3.07
C GLY A 46 -9.41 1.26 -3.02
N THR A 47 -9.94 0.50 -3.99
CA THR A 47 -11.34 0.05 -4.02
C THR A 47 -11.61 -0.94 -2.91
N GLY A 48 -10.71 -1.91 -2.68
CA GLY A 48 -10.81 -2.81 -1.53
C GLY A 48 -10.78 -2.06 -0.20
N TYR A 49 -9.93 -1.04 -0.09
CA TYR A 49 -9.90 -0.14 1.07
C TYR A 49 -11.23 0.60 1.24
N TRP A 50 -11.69 1.31 0.20
CA TRP A 50 -12.93 2.06 0.20
C TRP A 50 -14.12 1.19 0.60
N LEU A 51 -14.29 0.03 -0.02
CA LEU A 51 -15.37 -0.91 0.28
C LEU A 51 -15.30 -1.41 1.73
N ALA A 52 -14.11 -1.75 2.23
CA ALA A 52 -13.92 -2.21 3.60
C ALA A 52 -14.34 -1.13 4.61
N TYR A 53 -13.99 0.14 4.36
CA TYR A 53 -14.44 1.21 5.23
C TYR A 53 -15.93 1.50 5.12
N GLU A 54 -16.52 1.50 3.94
CA GLU A 54 -17.97 1.74 3.85
C GLU A 54 -18.77 0.68 4.62
N THR A 55 -18.37 -0.59 4.49
CA THR A 55 -19.03 -1.70 5.18
C THR A 55 -18.81 -1.71 6.70
N GLY A 56 -17.64 -1.28 7.18
CA GLY A 56 -17.33 -1.16 8.61
C GLY A 56 -17.77 0.15 9.28
N SER A 57 -18.03 1.21 8.50
CA SER A 57 -18.26 2.58 9.02
C SER A 57 -19.50 2.71 9.89
N SER A 58 -20.56 1.94 9.60
CA SER A 58 -21.79 1.95 10.42
C SER A 58 -21.57 1.39 11.83
N LEU A 59 -20.52 0.58 12.00
CA LEU A 59 -20.11 -0.02 13.27
C LEU A 59 -18.92 0.70 13.91
N TRP A 60 -18.40 1.75 13.29
CA TRP A 60 -17.28 2.53 13.84
C TRP A 60 -17.79 3.50 14.91
N PRO A 61 -17.10 3.65 16.06
CA PRO A 61 -17.60 4.43 17.18
C PRO A 61 -17.78 5.89 16.82
N TRP A 62 -19.02 6.37 17.03
CA TRP A 62 -19.38 7.77 16.96
C TRP A 62 -18.74 8.56 18.10
N ARG A 63 -18.31 9.78 17.80
CA ARG A 63 -17.81 10.69 18.82
C ARG A 63 -18.91 11.67 19.21
N PHE A 64 -19.28 11.65 20.48
CA PHE A 64 -20.24 12.58 21.07
C PHE A 64 -19.53 13.45 22.11
N ILE A 65 -20.03 14.65 22.32
CA ILE A 65 -19.72 15.47 23.48
C ILE A 65 -20.99 15.66 24.30
N LEU A 66 -20.85 15.74 25.62
CA LEU A 66 -21.96 16.17 26.47
C LEU A 66 -21.97 17.70 26.46
N GLN A 67 -22.96 18.30 25.81
CA GLN A 67 -23.15 19.75 25.77
C GLN A 67 -24.52 20.08 26.35
N ASN A 68 -24.53 20.85 27.44
CA ASN A 68 -25.76 21.23 28.17
C ASN A 68 -26.62 20.03 28.60
N GLY A 69 -26.00 18.91 29.01
CA GLY A 69 -26.70 17.69 29.42
C GLY A 69 -27.20 16.80 28.28
N HIS A 70 -26.99 17.20 27.02
CA HIS A 70 -27.38 16.42 25.84
C HIS A 70 -26.15 15.88 25.13
N LEU A 71 -26.24 14.65 24.59
CA LEU A 71 -25.21 14.09 23.72
C LEU A 71 -25.31 14.73 22.34
N VAL A 72 -24.31 15.53 21.99
CA VAL A 72 -24.19 16.18 20.68
C VAL A 72 -23.14 15.44 19.86
N LYS A 73 -23.53 15.00 18.67
CA LYS A 73 -22.63 14.36 17.72
C LYS A 73 -21.64 15.39 17.17
N LYS A 74 -20.35 15.04 17.14
CA LYS A 74 -19.30 15.90 16.58
C LYS A 74 -18.51 15.14 15.53
N SER A 75 -18.20 15.84 14.43
CA SER A 75 -17.26 15.35 13.44
C SER A 75 -15.86 15.26 14.05
N VAL A 76 -15.01 14.45 13.44
CA VAL A 76 -13.64 14.24 13.89
C VAL A 76 -12.83 15.54 13.85
N LEU A 77 -13.12 16.39 12.86
CA LEU A 77 -12.43 17.66 12.67
C LEU A 77 -12.81 18.68 13.76
N GLU A 78 -14.09 18.73 14.16
CA GLU A 78 -14.55 19.60 15.25
C GLU A 78 -13.91 19.24 16.60
N LEU A 79 -13.58 17.96 16.80
CA LEU A 79 -12.90 17.47 18.00
C LEU A 79 -11.39 17.73 17.99
N LEU A 80 -10.83 18.07 16.84
CA LEU A 80 -9.41 18.41 16.67
C LEU A 80 -9.19 19.92 16.53
N ASN A 81 -10.25 20.73 16.58
CA ASN A 81 -10.15 22.18 16.51
C ASN A 81 -9.52 22.76 17.79
N PRO A 82 -8.38 23.48 17.71
CA PRO A 82 -7.73 24.11 18.86
C PRO A 82 -8.61 25.10 19.64
N ALA A 83 -9.65 25.66 19.00
CA ALA A 83 -10.54 26.65 19.59
C ALA A 83 -11.82 26.07 20.23
N GLY A 84 -12.04 24.75 20.22
CA GLY A 84 -13.40 24.22 20.41
C GLY A 84 -13.58 23.11 21.45
N ILE A 85 -12.83 22.02 21.40
CA ILE A 85 -13.14 20.85 22.24
C ILE A 85 -11.84 20.14 22.58
N ASN A 86 -11.41 20.25 23.83
CA ASN A 86 -10.33 19.44 24.38
C ASN A 86 -10.75 17.96 24.25
N VAL A 87 -10.00 17.15 23.49
CA VAL A 87 -10.27 15.72 23.26
C VAL A 87 -10.43 14.95 24.58
N THR A 88 -9.85 15.46 25.67
CA THR A 88 -10.00 15.01 27.07
C THR A 88 -11.42 15.08 27.62
N ASN A 89 -12.29 15.97 27.10
CA ASN A 89 -13.68 16.13 27.54
C ASN A 89 -14.71 15.45 26.63
N ALA A 90 -14.27 14.87 25.49
CA ALA A 90 -15.15 14.13 24.61
C ALA A 90 -15.47 12.77 25.24
N VAL A 91 -16.68 12.62 25.76
CA VAL A 91 -17.12 11.33 26.30
C VAL A 91 -17.42 10.39 25.14
N LYS A 92 -16.61 9.33 24.98
CA LYS A 92 -16.79 8.29 23.96
C LYS A 92 -18.02 7.42 24.25
N TYR A 93 -19.23 7.99 24.21
CA TYR A 93 -20.46 7.21 24.23
C TYR A 93 -20.85 6.76 22.84
N ALA A 94 -20.19 5.71 22.36
CA ALA A 94 -20.79 4.80 21.39
C ALA A 94 -20.01 3.49 21.46
N ILE A 95 -20.45 2.58 22.31
CA ILE A 95 -20.06 1.17 22.17
C ILE A 95 -20.75 0.69 20.88
N THR A 96 -20.07 0.85 19.76
CA THR A 96 -20.28 -0.01 18.59
C THR A 96 -19.13 -1.00 18.60
N ASN A 97 -19.44 -2.28 18.38
CA ASN A 97 -18.51 -3.39 18.58
C ASN A 97 -17.26 -3.23 17.69
N VAL A 98 -16.21 -2.58 18.22
CA VAL A 98 -14.97 -2.25 17.48
C VAL A 98 -14.33 -3.53 16.92
N THR A 99 -14.44 -4.64 17.66
CA THR A 99 -14.01 -5.95 17.20
C THR A 99 -14.80 -6.38 15.97
N LEU A 100 -16.13 -6.29 15.99
CA LEU A 100 -16.97 -6.60 14.83
C LEU A 100 -16.67 -5.69 13.64
N ALA A 101 -16.47 -4.39 13.86
CA ALA A 101 -16.06 -3.46 12.80
C ALA A 101 -14.73 -3.91 12.16
N LYS A 102 -13.71 -4.23 12.98
CA LYS A 102 -12.42 -4.75 12.50
C LYS A 102 -12.56 -6.07 11.74
N LEU A 103 -13.44 -6.97 12.19
CA LEU A 103 -13.72 -8.23 11.50
C LEU A 103 -14.36 -8.01 10.13
N ILE A 104 -15.33 -7.10 10.01
CA ILE A 104 -16.00 -6.79 8.73
C ILE A 104 -15.02 -6.08 7.78
N ILE A 105 -14.32 -5.05 8.25
CA ILE A 105 -13.31 -4.34 7.46
C ILE A 105 -12.27 -5.34 6.95
N GLY A 106 -11.75 -6.19 7.85
CA GLY A 106 -10.79 -7.23 7.48
C GLY A 106 -11.35 -8.24 6.50
N ALA A 107 -12.62 -8.63 6.61
CA ALA A 107 -13.22 -9.65 5.74
C ALA A 107 -13.44 -9.15 4.31
N VAL A 108 -13.66 -7.85 4.15
CA VAL A 108 -14.01 -7.22 2.87
C VAL A 108 -12.78 -6.71 2.12
N PHE A 109 -11.75 -6.26 2.84
CA PHE A 109 -10.52 -5.71 2.24
C PHE A 109 -9.80 -6.63 1.20
N PRO A 110 -9.76 -7.98 1.34
CA PRO A 110 -9.00 -8.85 0.45
C PRO A 110 -9.37 -8.78 -1.04
N VAL A 111 -10.55 -8.24 -1.39
CA VAL A 111 -11.02 -8.13 -2.78
C VAL A 111 -10.00 -7.46 -3.71
N GLY A 112 -9.25 -6.47 -3.20
CA GLY A 112 -8.24 -5.77 -3.99
C GLY A 112 -7.10 -6.68 -4.45
N LEU A 113 -6.47 -7.42 -3.52
CA LEU A 113 -5.36 -8.32 -3.86
C LEU A 113 -5.84 -9.53 -4.68
N ILE A 114 -7.04 -10.05 -4.40
CA ILE A 114 -7.66 -11.12 -5.19
C ILE A 114 -7.77 -10.70 -6.65
N ALA A 115 -8.35 -9.52 -6.91
CA ALA A 115 -8.52 -8.98 -8.26
C ALA A 115 -7.16 -8.73 -8.95
N ILE A 116 -6.15 -8.26 -8.21
CA ILE A 116 -4.80 -8.03 -8.74
C ILE A 116 -4.13 -9.33 -9.18
N LEU A 117 -4.13 -10.35 -8.32
CA LEU A 117 -3.43 -11.60 -8.60
C LEU A 117 -4.13 -12.41 -9.69
N ILE A 118 -5.46 -12.47 -9.67
CA ILE A 118 -6.23 -13.19 -10.70
C ILE A 118 -6.27 -12.39 -12.02
N GLY A 119 -6.46 -11.07 -11.95
CA GLY A 119 -6.56 -10.19 -13.12
C GLY A 119 -5.22 -9.80 -13.74
N GLY A 120 -4.09 -10.04 -13.06
CA GLY A 120 -2.75 -9.82 -13.60
C GLY A 120 -2.23 -8.39 -13.51
N ALA A 121 -2.70 -7.59 -12.55
CA ALA A 121 -2.18 -6.23 -12.32
C ALA A 121 -0.85 -6.24 -11.53
N ASP A 122 -0.12 -5.13 -11.56
CA ASP A 122 1.21 -5.00 -10.93
C ASP A 122 1.14 -4.22 -9.62
N LEU A 123 1.33 -4.92 -8.50
CA LEU A 123 1.34 -4.32 -7.16
C LEU A 123 2.75 -4.27 -6.60
N TRP A 124 3.17 -3.10 -6.10
CA TRP A 124 4.52 -2.96 -5.59
C TRP A 124 4.74 -3.82 -4.35
N THR A 125 3.78 -3.92 -3.42
CA THR A 125 3.99 -4.65 -2.16
C THR A 125 4.22 -6.16 -2.32
N SER A 126 3.87 -6.77 -3.46
CA SER A 126 4.23 -8.16 -3.79
C SER A 126 5.57 -8.29 -4.55
N ASN A 127 6.08 -7.20 -5.12
CA ASN A 127 7.31 -7.22 -5.91
C ASN A 127 8.62 -7.34 -5.09
N PRO A 128 8.70 -6.92 -3.80
CA PRO A 128 9.75 -7.31 -2.87
C PRO A 128 9.97 -8.82 -2.73
N GLN A 129 8.99 -9.64 -3.12
CA GLN A 129 9.14 -11.07 -3.26
C GLN A 129 9.31 -11.49 -4.72
N LEU A 130 8.32 -11.18 -5.56
CA LEU A 130 8.23 -11.72 -6.92
C LEU A 130 9.45 -11.35 -7.78
N VAL A 131 9.82 -10.07 -7.79
CA VAL A 131 10.92 -9.55 -8.61
C VAL A 131 12.28 -9.92 -7.99
N VAL A 132 12.36 -10.04 -6.66
CA VAL A 132 13.59 -10.49 -5.99
C VAL A 132 13.92 -11.94 -6.37
N TYR A 133 12.95 -12.82 -6.57
CA TYR A 133 13.21 -14.17 -7.08
C TYR A 133 13.83 -14.16 -8.47
N GLY A 134 13.35 -13.32 -9.39
CA GLY A 134 13.97 -13.15 -10.71
C GLY A 134 15.42 -12.65 -10.63
N TYR A 135 15.65 -11.65 -9.78
CA TYR A 135 16.98 -11.09 -9.52
C TYR A 135 17.94 -12.12 -8.91
N ALA A 136 17.51 -12.84 -7.87
CA ALA A 136 18.31 -13.87 -7.20
C ALA A 136 18.65 -15.04 -8.14
N ARG A 137 17.76 -15.36 -9.09
CA ARG A 137 18.00 -16.35 -10.15
C ARG A 137 18.71 -15.77 -11.38
N LYS A 138 19.33 -14.58 -11.26
CA LYS A 138 20.17 -13.94 -12.28
C LYS A 138 19.44 -13.77 -13.63
N LYS A 139 18.12 -13.60 -13.62
CA LYS A 139 17.31 -13.36 -14.83
C LYS A 139 17.48 -11.93 -15.38
N TYR A 140 17.92 -11.02 -14.52
CA TYR A 140 18.23 -9.62 -14.83
C TYR A 140 19.12 -9.06 -13.70
N GLY A 141 19.81 -7.94 -13.98
CA GLY A 141 20.59 -7.22 -12.97
C GLY A 141 19.76 -6.26 -12.11
N LEU A 142 20.44 -5.51 -11.24
CA LEU A 142 19.82 -4.56 -10.30
C LEU A 142 18.94 -3.52 -11.02
N ASN A 143 19.33 -3.08 -12.21
CA ASN A 143 18.54 -2.15 -13.03
C ASN A 143 17.12 -2.68 -13.31
N GLY A 144 16.95 -3.98 -13.54
CA GLY A 144 15.62 -4.57 -13.77
C GLY A 144 14.71 -4.49 -12.53
N LEU A 145 15.31 -4.65 -11.34
CA LEU A 145 14.60 -4.48 -10.07
C LEU A 145 14.20 -3.00 -9.87
N LEU A 146 15.14 -2.07 -10.03
CA LEU A 146 14.90 -0.64 -9.86
C LEU A 146 13.87 -0.10 -10.87
N TYR A 147 13.95 -0.55 -12.12
CA TYR A 147 12.99 -0.24 -13.18
C TYR A 147 11.58 -0.66 -12.80
N ASN A 148 11.40 -1.92 -12.41
CA ASN A 148 10.09 -2.43 -12.03
C ASN A 148 9.54 -1.70 -10.81
N TRP A 149 10.33 -1.63 -9.73
CA TRP A 149 9.86 -1.07 -8.47
C TRP A 149 9.47 0.40 -8.60
N THR A 150 10.28 1.19 -9.29
CA THR A 150 10.00 2.63 -9.50
C THR A 150 8.69 2.82 -10.25
N ILE A 151 8.51 2.13 -11.39
CA ILE A 151 7.32 2.31 -12.23
C ILE A 151 6.06 1.80 -11.51
N VAL A 152 6.15 0.64 -10.86
CA VAL A 152 4.99 0.04 -10.20
C VAL A 152 4.56 0.88 -9.00
N TYR A 153 5.51 1.34 -8.18
CA TYR A 153 5.18 2.18 -7.01
C TYR A 153 4.50 3.48 -7.43
N LEU A 154 5.01 4.16 -8.47
CA LEU A 154 4.43 5.41 -8.97
C LEU A 154 3.08 5.20 -9.66
N GLY A 155 2.90 4.08 -10.36
CA GLY A 155 1.60 3.72 -10.94
C GLY A 155 0.57 3.46 -9.86
N ASN A 156 0.94 2.70 -8.82
CA ASN A 156 0.09 2.46 -7.66
C ASN A 156 -0.31 3.80 -6.99
N LEU A 157 0.66 4.70 -6.74
CA LEU A 157 0.42 6.03 -6.17
C LEU A 157 -0.55 6.87 -7.01
N ALA A 158 -0.32 6.96 -8.33
CA ALA A 158 -1.18 7.72 -9.23
C ALA A 158 -2.61 7.16 -9.26
N GLY A 159 -2.76 5.84 -9.35
CA GLY A 159 -4.07 5.17 -9.34
C GLY A 159 -4.82 5.38 -8.03
N SER A 160 -4.15 5.30 -6.89
CA SER A 160 -4.77 5.48 -5.57
C SER A 160 -5.18 6.94 -5.31
N ILE A 161 -4.38 7.94 -5.70
CA ILE A 161 -4.77 9.36 -5.59
C ILE A 161 -5.95 9.66 -6.53
N PHE A 162 -5.92 9.15 -7.76
CA PHE A 162 -7.04 9.28 -8.70
C PHE A 162 -8.33 8.69 -8.13
N LEU A 163 -8.26 7.49 -7.54
CA LEU A 163 -9.43 6.88 -6.93
C LEU A 163 -9.93 7.69 -5.71
N ALA A 164 -9.03 8.22 -4.88
CA ALA A 164 -9.40 9.09 -3.77
C ALA A 164 -10.15 10.33 -4.25
N PHE A 165 -9.70 10.95 -5.36
CA PHE A 165 -10.41 12.05 -6.01
C PHE A 165 -11.79 11.60 -6.51
N MET A 166 -11.88 10.46 -7.21
CA MET A 166 -13.14 9.93 -7.73
C MET A 166 -14.15 9.64 -6.62
N ALA A 167 -13.73 9.04 -5.52
CA ALA A 167 -14.59 8.68 -4.39
C ALA A 167 -15.09 9.91 -3.61
N THR A 168 -14.33 11.01 -3.63
CA THR A 168 -14.64 12.25 -2.90
C THR A 168 -15.28 13.31 -3.79
N TYR A 169 -14.53 13.89 -4.72
CA TYR A 169 -14.99 14.98 -5.59
C TYR A 169 -15.78 14.48 -6.81
N GLY A 170 -15.37 13.34 -7.39
CA GLY A 170 -16.01 12.82 -8.59
C GLY A 170 -17.43 12.32 -8.35
N SER A 171 -17.62 11.54 -7.28
CA SER A 171 -18.90 10.88 -6.97
C SER A 171 -19.57 11.36 -5.68
N GLY A 172 -18.82 11.95 -4.74
CA GLY A 172 -19.35 12.38 -3.46
C GLY A 172 -19.72 11.26 -2.49
N TYR A 173 -19.43 9.98 -2.80
CA TYR A 173 -19.80 8.86 -1.92
C TYR A 173 -19.14 8.94 -0.55
N LEU A 174 -17.83 9.24 -0.51
CA LEU A 174 -17.10 9.41 0.75
C LEU A 174 -17.47 10.68 1.52
N LEU A 175 -18.25 11.60 0.94
CA LEU A 175 -18.75 12.78 1.64
C LEU A 175 -20.06 12.49 2.39
N LYS A 176 -20.63 11.30 2.22
CA LYS A 176 -21.84 10.90 2.93
C LYS A 176 -21.49 10.40 4.33
N HIS A 177 -22.37 10.72 5.26
CA HIS A 177 -22.36 10.12 6.58
C HIS A 177 -22.89 8.68 6.52
N PRO A 178 -22.29 7.65 7.18
CA PRO A 178 -21.22 7.71 8.17
C PRO A 178 -19.78 7.69 7.63
N PHE A 179 -19.62 7.47 6.34
CA PHE A 179 -18.35 7.11 5.70
C PHE A 179 -17.29 8.21 5.80
N MET A 180 -17.74 9.46 5.70
CA MET A 180 -16.89 10.65 5.79
C MET A 180 -16.09 10.71 7.10
N ASP A 181 -16.76 10.54 8.24
CA ASP A 181 -16.14 10.62 9.56
C ASP A 181 -15.15 9.48 9.80
N THR A 182 -15.49 8.27 9.34
CA THR A 182 -14.60 7.11 9.42
C THR A 182 -13.36 7.34 8.57
N ALA A 183 -13.51 7.67 7.28
CA ALA A 183 -12.38 7.87 6.37
C ALA A 183 -11.42 8.97 6.87
N LEU A 184 -11.96 10.09 7.34
CA LEU A 184 -11.16 11.17 7.92
C LEU A 184 -10.47 10.74 9.23
N SER A 185 -11.14 9.98 10.11
CA SER A 185 -10.52 9.42 11.32
C SER A 185 -9.30 8.56 11.01
N PHE A 186 -9.41 7.70 10.00
CA PHE A 186 -8.32 6.81 9.60
C PHE A 186 -7.15 7.58 9.01
N ALA A 187 -7.41 8.57 8.15
CA ALA A 187 -6.36 9.44 7.61
C ALA A 187 -5.58 10.16 8.73
N LEU A 188 -6.30 10.75 9.68
CA LEU A 188 -5.70 11.43 10.84
C LEU A 188 -4.92 10.48 11.75
N HIS A 189 -5.46 9.29 12.02
CA HIS A 189 -4.75 8.28 12.81
C HIS A 189 -3.43 7.90 12.13
N LYS A 190 -3.44 7.69 10.81
CA LYS A 190 -2.27 7.28 10.03
C LYS A 190 -1.13 8.30 10.04
N VAL A 191 -1.43 9.60 10.01
CA VAL A 191 -0.40 10.66 10.01
C VAL A 191 0.05 11.09 11.40
N HIS A 192 -0.69 10.73 12.46
CA HIS A 192 -0.37 11.06 13.85
C HIS A 192 0.13 9.87 14.68
N SER A 193 0.12 8.66 14.12
CA SER A 193 0.75 7.50 14.76
C SER A 193 2.26 7.66 14.86
N ASP A 194 2.85 7.04 15.88
CA ASP A 194 4.30 7.03 16.09
C ASP A 194 5.05 6.42 14.89
N TYR A 195 6.19 6.99 14.56
CA TYR A 195 6.98 6.62 13.38
C TYR A 195 7.46 5.16 13.43
N TRP A 196 7.90 4.69 14.60
CA TRP A 196 8.34 3.31 14.78
C TRP A 196 7.18 2.33 14.80
N HIS A 197 6.05 2.72 15.37
CA HIS A 197 4.82 1.95 15.27
C HIS A 197 4.45 1.69 13.80
N LEU A 198 4.44 2.73 12.96
CA LEU A 198 4.14 2.61 11.53
C LEU A 198 5.12 1.70 10.78
N PHE A 199 6.41 1.78 11.11
CA PHE A 199 7.44 0.92 10.54
C PHE A 199 7.20 -0.56 10.86
N TRP A 200 7.01 -0.92 12.14
CA TRP A 200 6.77 -2.30 12.56
C TRP A 200 5.43 -2.85 12.05
N ALA A 201 4.38 -2.02 12.08
CA ALA A 201 3.10 -2.35 11.47
C ALA A 201 3.25 -2.59 9.95
N GLY A 202 4.12 -1.85 9.27
CA GLY A 202 4.48 -2.07 7.87
C GLY A 202 5.16 -3.42 7.62
N ILE A 203 6.07 -3.84 8.50
CA ILE A 203 6.71 -5.17 8.42
C ILE A 203 5.66 -6.26 8.51
N GLY A 204 4.81 -6.20 9.55
CA GLY A 204 3.76 -7.19 9.78
C GLY A 204 2.77 -7.28 8.62
N CYS A 205 2.38 -6.13 8.05
CA CYS A 205 1.51 -6.09 6.88
C CYS A 205 2.11 -6.88 5.71
N ASN A 206 3.33 -6.52 5.30
CA ASN A 206 3.84 -7.04 4.04
C ASN A 206 4.43 -8.45 4.16
N PHE A 207 4.76 -8.89 5.38
CA PHE A 207 4.92 -10.32 5.68
C PHE A 207 3.66 -11.09 5.27
N LEU A 208 2.47 -10.67 5.73
CA LEU A 208 1.21 -11.35 5.44
C LEU A 208 0.78 -11.22 3.98
N VAL A 209 1.01 -10.06 3.35
CA VAL A 209 0.76 -9.89 1.90
C VAL A 209 1.61 -10.84 1.07
N ASN A 210 2.91 -10.94 1.34
CA ASN A 210 3.80 -11.80 0.57
C ASN A 210 3.62 -13.29 0.93
N LEU A 211 3.13 -13.60 2.14
CA LEU A 211 2.65 -14.93 2.47
C LEU A 211 1.43 -15.32 1.63
N ALA A 212 0.43 -14.43 1.48
CA ALA A 212 -0.71 -14.67 0.59
C ALA A 212 -0.26 -14.91 -0.86
N VAL A 213 0.68 -14.10 -1.37
CA VAL A 213 1.25 -14.27 -2.71
C VAL A 213 1.98 -15.61 -2.83
N TRP A 214 2.75 -16.01 -1.83
CA TRP A 214 3.43 -17.31 -1.80
C TRP A 214 2.45 -18.48 -1.87
N LEU A 215 1.40 -18.45 -1.03
CA LEU A 215 0.39 -19.50 -1.01
C LEU A 215 -0.36 -19.55 -2.35
N TRP A 216 -0.68 -18.39 -2.93
CA TRP A 216 -1.30 -18.29 -4.25
C TRP A 216 -0.43 -18.88 -5.37
N LEU A 217 0.88 -18.61 -5.36
CA LEU A 217 1.82 -19.21 -6.33
C LEU A 217 1.81 -20.74 -6.26
N ARG A 218 1.61 -21.30 -5.06
CA ARG A 218 1.58 -22.74 -4.80
C ARG A 218 0.20 -23.38 -5.01
N SER A 219 -0.84 -22.57 -5.21
CA SER A 219 -2.21 -23.03 -5.51
C SER A 219 -2.60 -22.80 -6.97
N LYS A 220 -1.64 -22.52 -7.86
CA LYS A 220 -1.89 -22.21 -9.28
C LYS A 220 -2.52 -23.35 -10.08
N ASP A 221 -2.32 -24.58 -9.63
CA ASP A 221 -2.93 -25.80 -10.18
C ASP A 221 -4.33 -26.10 -9.60
N LYS A 222 -4.79 -25.27 -8.65
CA LYS A 222 -6.11 -25.39 -8.01
C LYS A 222 -7.12 -24.47 -8.67
N ASP A 223 -8.40 -24.74 -8.42
CA ASP A 223 -9.50 -23.91 -8.86
C ASP A 223 -9.43 -22.49 -8.26
N ILE A 224 -10.18 -21.56 -8.87
CA ILE A 224 -10.16 -20.15 -8.49
C ILE A 224 -10.64 -19.94 -7.05
N ALA A 225 -11.60 -20.73 -6.55
CA ALA A 225 -12.09 -20.58 -5.19
C ALA A 225 -10.99 -20.96 -4.17
N GLY A 226 -10.24 -22.03 -4.43
CA GLY A 226 -9.05 -22.38 -3.64
C GLY A 226 -8.00 -21.25 -3.62
N GLN A 227 -7.73 -20.63 -4.78
CA GLN A 227 -6.82 -19.48 -4.87
C GLN A 227 -7.33 -18.26 -4.08
N VAL A 228 -8.63 -17.98 -4.11
CA VAL A 228 -9.25 -16.89 -3.34
C VAL A 228 -9.06 -17.10 -1.84
N LEU A 229 -9.30 -18.31 -1.33
CA LEU A 229 -9.19 -18.60 0.10
C LEU A 229 -7.78 -18.38 0.64
N VAL A 230 -6.75 -18.84 -0.08
CA VAL A 230 -5.36 -18.68 0.38
C VAL A 230 -4.87 -17.23 0.33
N ILE A 231 -5.49 -16.39 -0.49
CA ILE A 231 -5.26 -14.93 -0.48
C ILE A 231 -6.05 -14.29 0.66
N TRP A 232 -7.29 -14.71 0.87
CA TRP A 232 -8.23 -14.05 1.77
C TRP A 232 -7.74 -14.05 3.24
N PHE A 233 -7.32 -15.21 3.77
CA PHE A 233 -6.99 -15.33 5.19
C PHE A 233 -5.82 -14.45 5.66
N PRO A 234 -4.65 -14.41 4.99
CA PRO A 234 -3.55 -13.55 5.44
C PRO A 234 -3.89 -12.06 5.31
N ILE A 235 -4.67 -11.69 4.30
CA ILE A 235 -5.07 -10.30 4.07
C ILE A 235 -6.10 -9.84 5.10
N PHE A 236 -7.08 -10.71 5.40
CA PHE A 236 -7.99 -10.53 6.52
C PHE A 236 -7.24 -10.29 7.83
N ALA A 237 -6.24 -11.14 8.12
CA ALA A 237 -5.49 -11.09 9.37
C ALA A 237 -4.77 -9.74 9.55
N PHE A 238 -4.03 -9.25 8.55
CA PHE A 238 -3.26 -8.02 8.73
C PHE A 238 -4.18 -6.81 8.96
N VAL A 239 -5.32 -6.78 8.29
CA VAL A 239 -6.30 -5.68 8.42
C VAL A 239 -7.00 -5.73 9.77
N ALA A 240 -7.43 -6.91 10.21
CA ALA A 240 -8.07 -7.09 11.51
C ALA A 240 -7.13 -6.74 12.68
N ILE A 241 -5.83 -7.05 12.54
CA ILE A 241 -4.79 -6.65 13.51
C ILE A 241 -4.59 -5.13 13.51
N GLY A 242 -4.66 -4.49 12.35
CA GLY A 242 -4.43 -3.06 12.17
C GLY A 242 -3.02 -2.72 11.68
N PHE A 243 -2.44 -3.58 10.84
CA PHE A 243 -1.15 -3.33 10.20
C PHE A 243 -1.26 -2.32 9.04
N GLU A 244 -0.12 -1.75 8.66
CA GLU A 244 -0.04 -0.61 7.74
C GLU A 244 0.43 -1.03 6.34
N HIS A 245 -0.34 -0.68 5.31
CA HIS A 245 -0.06 -1.01 3.92
C HIS A 245 0.13 0.26 3.09
N ALA A 246 1.34 0.47 2.55
CA ALA A 246 1.72 1.71 1.87
C ALA A 246 0.73 2.06 0.74
N ILE A 247 0.37 1.09 -0.11
CA ILE A 247 -0.52 1.33 -1.26
C ILE A 247 -1.96 1.60 -0.83
N ALA A 248 -2.40 1.02 0.30
CA ALA A 248 -3.70 1.34 0.86
C ALA A 248 -3.72 2.78 1.41
N ASN A 249 -2.62 3.20 2.03
CA ASN A 249 -2.47 4.54 2.57
C ASN A 249 -2.39 5.61 1.47
N MET A 250 -1.89 5.27 0.27
CA MET A 250 -1.93 6.12 -0.92
C MET A 250 -3.35 6.47 -1.39
N PHE A 251 -4.36 5.71 -0.96
CA PHE A 251 -5.77 6.09 -1.12
C PHE A 251 -6.30 6.76 0.16
N ALA A 252 -6.08 6.13 1.32
CA ALA A 252 -6.69 6.52 2.58
C ALA A 252 -6.41 7.97 2.99
N VAL A 253 -5.14 8.36 2.95
CA VAL A 253 -4.73 9.68 3.44
C VAL A 253 -5.10 10.77 2.43
N PRO A 254 -4.85 10.64 1.11
CA PRO A 254 -5.36 11.59 0.12
C PRO A 254 -6.89 11.74 0.15
N ALA A 255 -7.64 10.66 0.37
CA ALA A 255 -9.09 10.77 0.58
C ALA A 255 -9.43 11.65 1.79
N GLY A 256 -8.71 11.50 2.90
CA GLY A 256 -8.85 12.37 4.08
C GLY A 256 -8.54 13.85 3.80
N VAL A 257 -7.48 14.14 3.02
CA VAL A 257 -7.15 15.51 2.56
C VAL A 257 -8.35 16.10 1.81
N PHE A 258 -8.86 15.36 0.81
CA PHE A 258 -9.96 15.82 -0.04
C PHE A 258 -11.29 15.96 0.71
N ILE A 259 -11.60 15.02 1.62
CA ILE A 259 -12.77 15.08 2.51
C ILE A 259 -12.69 16.34 3.39
N SER A 260 -11.56 16.56 4.07
CA SER A 260 -11.41 17.69 4.98
C SER A 260 -11.69 19.02 4.27
N ALA A 261 -11.07 19.20 3.09
CA ALA A 261 -11.26 20.39 2.29
C ALA A 261 -12.70 20.54 1.80
N LYS A 262 -13.30 19.48 1.24
CA LYS A 262 -14.60 19.55 0.57
C LYS A 262 -15.78 19.67 1.53
N ALA A 263 -15.78 18.86 2.59
CA ALA A 263 -16.91 18.76 3.49
C ALA A 263 -16.88 19.80 4.61
N PHE A 264 -15.69 20.18 5.06
CA PHE A 264 -15.54 21.06 6.22
C PHE A 264 -14.94 22.42 5.85
N GLY A 265 -14.49 22.61 4.60
CA GLY A 265 -13.84 23.85 4.19
C GLY A 265 -12.52 24.08 4.92
N VAL A 266 -11.86 23.03 5.42
CA VAL A 266 -10.64 23.14 6.22
C VAL A 266 -9.61 22.15 5.72
N TYR A 267 -8.35 22.57 5.67
CA TYR A 267 -7.25 21.67 5.37
C TYR A 267 -6.90 20.82 6.60
N GLY A 268 -7.52 19.65 6.75
CA GLY A 268 -7.45 18.85 7.97
C GLY A 268 -6.24 17.92 8.07
N VAL A 269 -5.79 17.40 6.93
CA VAL A 269 -4.58 16.59 6.77
C VAL A 269 -3.87 17.11 5.52
N SER A 270 -2.55 17.08 5.51
CA SER A 270 -1.74 17.49 4.36
C SER A 270 -1.11 16.30 3.61
N PHE A 271 -0.83 16.48 2.32
CA PHE A 271 0.04 15.59 1.57
C PHE A 271 1.46 15.59 2.13
N GLN A 272 1.97 16.71 2.66
CA GLN A 272 3.25 16.70 3.37
C GLN A 272 3.24 15.66 4.51
N GLU A 273 2.23 15.69 5.38
CA GLU A 273 2.12 14.71 6.46
C GLU A 273 1.95 13.28 5.95
N PHE A 274 1.15 13.11 4.90
CA PHE A 274 1.02 11.82 4.23
C PHE A 274 2.39 11.25 3.82
N PHE A 275 3.19 12.00 3.07
CA PHE A 275 4.46 11.50 2.56
C PHE A 275 5.48 11.30 3.67
N PHE A 276 5.67 12.29 4.55
CA PHE A 276 6.79 12.29 5.50
C PHE A 276 6.48 11.61 6.84
N LYS A 277 5.25 11.68 7.34
CA LYS A 277 4.87 11.04 8.61
C LYS A 277 4.36 9.63 8.43
N ASN A 278 3.72 9.31 7.29
CA ASN A 278 3.13 7.99 7.06
C ASN A 278 3.81 7.15 5.98
N LEU A 279 3.93 7.66 4.74
CA LEU A 279 4.28 6.82 3.61
C LEU A 279 5.71 6.27 3.68
N ILE A 280 6.68 7.08 4.11
CA ILE A 280 8.08 6.65 4.27
C ILE A 280 8.23 5.47 5.26
N PRO A 281 7.83 5.57 6.54
CA PRO A 281 8.02 4.46 7.49
C PRO A 281 7.27 3.20 7.06
N VAL A 282 6.05 3.35 6.55
CA VAL A 282 5.23 2.20 6.11
C VAL A 282 5.82 1.52 4.87
N THR A 283 6.32 2.30 3.90
CA THR A 283 6.97 1.74 2.70
C THR A 283 8.23 0.97 3.05
N PHE A 284 9.05 1.53 3.95
CA PHE A 284 10.26 0.86 4.40
C PHE A 284 9.94 -0.42 5.18
N GLY A 285 8.96 -0.37 6.09
CA GLY A 285 8.47 -1.54 6.80
C GLY A 285 7.94 -2.60 5.83
N ASN A 286 7.12 -2.20 4.85
CA ASN A 286 6.60 -3.13 3.84
C ASN A 286 7.74 -3.79 3.03
N LEU A 287 8.75 -3.03 2.60
CA LEU A 287 9.91 -3.60 1.92
C LEU A 287 10.55 -4.73 2.75
N ILE A 288 10.87 -4.45 4.02
CA ILE A 288 11.48 -5.44 4.92
C ILE A 288 10.55 -6.64 5.15
N GLY A 289 9.25 -6.41 5.35
CA GLY A 289 8.26 -7.48 5.55
C GLY A 289 8.19 -8.46 4.37
N GLY A 290 8.14 -7.96 3.14
CA GLY A 290 8.06 -8.82 1.96
C GLY A 290 9.40 -9.48 1.60
N PHE A 291 10.48 -8.70 1.65
CA PHE A 291 11.81 -9.18 1.28
C PHE A 291 12.42 -10.12 2.32
N VAL A 292 12.53 -9.68 3.58
CA VAL A 292 13.27 -10.42 4.61
C VAL A 292 12.48 -11.63 5.11
N PHE A 293 11.19 -11.44 5.43
CA PHE A 293 10.39 -12.48 6.09
C PHE A 293 9.76 -13.49 5.14
N VAL A 294 9.79 -13.23 3.82
CA VAL A 294 9.23 -14.15 2.83
C VAL A 294 10.23 -14.48 1.74
N ALA A 295 10.71 -13.49 0.99
CA ALA A 295 11.58 -13.75 -0.15
C ALA A 295 12.89 -14.45 0.27
N LEU A 296 13.61 -13.88 1.25
CA LEU A 296 14.86 -14.47 1.75
C LEU A 296 14.63 -15.82 2.42
N VAL A 297 13.57 -15.96 3.23
CA VAL A 297 13.24 -17.22 3.90
C VAL A 297 13.07 -18.33 2.88
N TYR A 298 12.22 -18.14 1.86
CA TYR A 298 11.97 -19.17 0.86
C TYR A 298 13.15 -19.40 -0.09
N LEU A 299 13.95 -18.37 -0.38
CA LEU A 299 15.21 -18.53 -1.09
C LEU A 299 16.21 -19.40 -0.33
N PHE A 300 16.26 -19.26 1.00
CA PHE A 300 17.17 -20.03 1.86
C PHE A 300 16.71 -21.47 2.07
N VAL A 301 15.45 -21.69 2.49
CA VAL A 301 14.92 -23.05 2.73
C VAL A 301 14.61 -23.80 1.43
N GLY A 302 14.52 -23.09 0.31
CA GLY A 302 14.22 -23.64 -0.99
C GLY A 302 15.40 -24.26 -1.71
N TYR A 303 16.55 -24.47 -1.06
CA TYR A 303 17.66 -25.18 -1.70
C TYR A 303 17.28 -26.62 -2.09
N ASN A 304 17.57 -26.97 -3.33
CA ASN A 304 17.48 -28.34 -3.85
C ASN A 304 18.86 -28.70 -4.43
N PRO A 305 19.48 -29.86 -4.07
CA PRO A 305 20.76 -30.30 -4.64
C PRO A 305 20.79 -30.40 -6.18
N GLY A 306 19.63 -30.55 -6.83
CA GLY A 306 19.50 -30.53 -8.29
C GLY A 306 19.29 -29.14 -8.91
N SER A 307 19.30 -28.07 -8.12
CA SER A 307 19.08 -26.71 -8.59
C SER A 307 20.28 -26.19 -9.38
N LYS A 308 20.06 -25.68 -10.60
CA LYS A 308 21.12 -25.08 -11.44
C LYS A 308 21.80 -23.86 -10.82
N TYR A 309 21.22 -23.28 -9.76
CA TYR A 309 21.79 -22.10 -9.09
C TYR A 309 22.52 -22.45 -7.79
N GLY A 310 22.47 -23.71 -7.33
CA GLY A 310 23.10 -24.14 -6.09
C GLY A 310 22.48 -23.52 -4.83
N GLU A 311 23.19 -23.72 -3.72
CA GLU A 311 22.87 -23.14 -2.41
C GLU A 311 23.28 -21.65 -2.37
N ILE A 312 22.46 -20.81 -1.72
CA ILE A 312 22.78 -19.40 -1.52
C ILE A 312 23.87 -19.27 -0.47
N LYS A 313 25.01 -18.71 -0.87
CA LYS A 313 26.14 -18.49 0.05
C LYS A 313 25.89 -17.27 0.94
N PRO A 314 26.51 -17.19 2.14
CA PRO A 314 26.42 -16.01 3.00
C PRO A 314 26.79 -14.70 2.31
N SER A 315 27.79 -14.70 1.42
CA SER A 315 28.18 -13.53 0.64
C SER A 315 27.11 -13.07 -0.37
N GLU A 316 26.39 -14.01 -0.97
CA GLU A 316 25.28 -13.72 -1.88
C GLU A 316 24.07 -13.18 -1.11
N LEU A 317 23.83 -13.66 0.11
CA LEU A 317 22.80 -13.14 1.01
C LEU A 317 23.06 -11.67 1.38
N ILE A 318 24.29 -11.35 1.79
CA ILE A 318 24.70 -9.97 2.10
C ILE A 318 24.51 -9.08 0.88
N LYS A 319 24.96 -9.54 -0.29
CA LYS A 319 24.79 -8.81 -1.55
C LYS A 319 23.31 -8.57 -1.85
N LEU A 320 22.47 -9.59 -1.72
CA LEU A 320 21.03 -9.48 -1.95
C LEU A 320 20.40 -8.47 -0.99
N PHE A 321 20.79 -8.48 0.28
CA PHE A 321 20.32 -7.51 1.26
C PHE A 321 20.72 -6.08 0.90
N VAL A 322 21.99 -5.85 0.54
CA VAL A 322 22.47 -4.52 0.11
C VAL A 322 21.72 -4.04 -1.14
N ASP A 323 21.63 -4.88 -2.17
CA ASP A 323 20.98 -4.52 -3.43
C ASP A 323 19.49 -4.21 -3.24
N VAL A 324 18.78 -5.02 -2.46
CA VAL A 324 17.32 -4.96 -2.34
C VAL A 324 16.87 -4.00 -1.24
N ALA A 325 17.39 -4.17 -0.01
CA ALA A 325 16.93 -3.39 1.15
C ALA A 325 17.58 -2.00 1.19
N ILE A 326 18.85 -1.87 0.79
CA ILE A 326 19.57 -0.59 0.86
C ILE A 326 19.41 0.18 -0.45
N ILE A 327 19.92 -0.34 -1.58
CA ILE A 327 19.90 0.39 -2.86
C ILE A 327 18.47 0.49 -3.40
N GLY A 328 17.76 -0.65 -3.50
CA GLY A 328 16.36 -0.69 -3.92
C GLY A 328 15.44 0.10 -2.99
N GLY A 329 15.61 -0.07 -1.68
CA GLY A 329 14.86 0.67 -0.67
C GLY A 329 15.06 2.18 -0.75
N ALA A 330 16.31 2.66 -0.77
CA ALA A 330 16.61 4.08 -0.91
C ALA A 330 16.03 4.65 -2.21
N THR A 331 16.17 3.93 -3.33
CA THR A 331 15.65 4.37 -4.63
C THR A 331 14.13 4.52 -4.61
N VAL A 332 13.40 3.53 -4.10
CA VAL A 332 11.93 3.60 -3.99
C VAL A 332 11.49 4.71 -3.04
N LEU A 333 12.15 4.87 -1.90
CA LEU A 333 11.78 5.93 -0.95
C LEU A 333 12.03 7.32 -1.55
N ILE A 334 13.17 7.52 -2.21
CA ILE A 334 13.49 8.82 -2.84
C ILE A 334 12.52 9.13 -3.97
N LEU A 335 12.39 8.23 -4.94
CA LEU A 335 11.60 8.47 -6.15
C LEU A 335 10.10 8.37 -5.90
N GLY A 336 9.67 7.51 -4.97
CA GLY A 336 8.27 7.20 -4.71
C GLY A 336 7.63 7.99 -3.57
N ALA A 337 8.40 8.46 -2.60
CA ALA A 337 7.85 9.17 -1.43
C ALA A 337 8.48 10.56 -1.20
N VAL A 338 9.80 10.69 -1.19
CA VAL A 338 10.48 11.95 -0.85
C VAL A 338 10.26 13.00 -1.94
N ILE A 339 10.54 12.71 -3.22
CA ILE A 339 10.34 13.67 -4.31
C ILE A 339 8.86 14.07 -4.45
N PRO A 340 7.89 13.12 -4.53
CA PRO A 340 6.47 13.45 -4.48
C PRO A 340 6.07 14.30 -3.26
N GLY A 341 6.60 13.98 -2.08
CA GLY A 341 6.36 14.74 -0.86
C GLY A 341 6.87 16.17 -0.93
N ILE A 342 8.07 16.38 -1.48
CA ILE A 342 8.62 17.73 -1.73
C ILE A 342 7.73 18.49 -2.70
N ILE A 343 7.34 17.87 -3.82
CA ILE A 343 6.44 18.48 -4.82
C ILE A 343 5.15 18.92 -4.14
N ALA A 344 4.48 18.02 -3.41
CA ALA A 344 3.25 18.34 -2.71
C ALA A 344 3.43 19.49 -1.71
N THR A 345 4.51 19.47 -0.92
CA THR A 345 4.82 20.51 0.08
C THR A 345 5.03 21.88 -0.57
N VAL A 346 5.68 21.93 -1.75
CA VAL A 346 5.89 23.18 -2.48
C VAL A 346 4.55 23.79 -2.90
N PHE A 347 3.65 22.97 -3.45
CA PHE A 347 2.31 23.43 -3.85
C PHE A 347 1.44 23.81 -2.64
N GLU A 348 1.50 23.06 -1.55
CA GLU A 348 0.80 23.39 -0.31
C GLU A 348 1.24 24.74 0.24
N LYS A 349 2.56 24.99 0.32
CA LYS A 349 3.11 26.29 0.75
C LYS A 349 2.72 27.42 -0.18
N ALA A 350 2.82 27.22 -1.49
CA ALA A 350 2.47 28.23 -2.50
C ALA A 350 1.00 28.64 -2.44
N LEU A 351 0.12 27.73 -2.02
CA LEU A 351 -1.32 27.94 -1.91
C LEU A 351 -1.81 28.27 -0.49
N GLY A 352 -0.91 28.35 0.50
CA GLY A 352 -1.27 28.59 1.90
C GLY A 352 -2.06 27.44 2.56
N LEU A 353 -1.88 26.20 2.08
CA LEU A 353 -2.58 25.01 2.56
C LEU A 353 -1.83 24.37 3.74
N SER A 354 -1.83 25.04 4.89
CA SER A 354 -1.36 24.44 6.14
C SER A 354 -2.48 23.72 6.87
N VAL A 355 -2.15 22.70 7.67
CA VAL A 355 -3.14 22.01 8.52
C VAL A 355 -3.87 23.04 9.40
N GLY A 356 -5.20 22.96 9.43
CA GLY A 356 -6.09 23.89 10.13
C GLY A 356 -6.48 25.14 9.32
N ALA A 357 -5.92 25.35 8.14
CA ALA A 357 -6.28 26.50 7.29
C ALA A 357 -7.74 26.40 6.83
N GLN A 358 -8.50 27.49 7.03
CA GLN A 358 -9.83 27.66 6.45
C GLN A 358 -9.70 27.94 4.95
N LEU A 359 -10.46 27.23 4.13
CA LEU A 359 -10.38 27.27 2.68
C LEU A 359 -11.60 28.00 2.11
N SER A 360 -11.35 29.14 1.48
CA SER A 360 -12.36 29.84 0.68
C SER A 360 -12.78 29.03 -0.55
N ASN A 361 -11.84 28.26 -1.12
CA ASN A 361 -12.09 27.34 -2.23
C ASN A 361 -11.50 25.95 -1.94
N PRO A 362 -12.32 24.96 -1.56
CA PRO A 362 -11.89 23.59 -1.33
C PRO A 362 -11.14 22.93 -2.49
N VAL A 363 -11.39 23.34 -3.74
CA VAL A 363 -10.77 22.74 -4.94
C VAL A 363 -9.24 22.92 -4.93
N LEU A 364 -8.72 23.93 -4.25
CA LEU A 364 -7.27 24.15 -4.11
C LEU A 364 -6.56 22.96 -3.44
N ALA A 365 -7.25 22.20 -2.59
CA ALA A 365 -6.70 21.00 -1.95
C ALA A 365 -6.36 19.87 -2.95
N LEU A 366 -6.87 19.93 -4.19
CA LEU A 366 -6.55 18.96 -5.23
C LEU A 366 -5.19 19.20 -5.88
N VAL A 367 -4.69 20.44 -5.87
CA VAL A 367 -3.51 20.85 -6.64
C VAL A 367 -2.25 20.07 -6.26
N PRO A 368 -1.91 19.86 -4.96
CA PRO A 368 -0.74 19.07 -4.59
C PRO A 368 -0.82 17.62 -5.10
N GLY A 369 -2.01 17.00 -5.01
CA GLY A 369 -2.25 15.64 -5.52
C GLY A 369 -2.10 15.53 -7.04
N PHE A 370 -2.63 16.50 -7.79
CA PHE A 370 -2.46 16.52 -9.25
C PHE A 370 -1.01 16.78 -9.68
N ALA A 371 -0.27 17.63 -8.96
CA ALA A 371 1.16 17.83 -9.20
C ALA A 371 1.95 16.53 -8.99
N VAL A 372 1.62 15.76 -7.95
CA VAL A 372 2.19 14.42 -7.73
C VAL A 372 1.84 13.46 -8.87
N ILE A 373 0.59 13.43 -9.33
CA ILE A 373 0.17 12.60 -10.47
C ILE A 373 0.97 12.96 -11.73
N ALA A 374 1.17 14.25 -12.00
CA ALA A 374 1.97 14.70 -13.14
C ALA A 374 3.41 14.18 -13.08
N TYR A 375 4.04 14.21 -11.89
CA TYR A 375 5.34 13.58 -11.67
C TYR A 375 5.30 12.07 -11.93
N CYS A 376 4.29 11.37 -11.42
CA CYS A 376 4.13 9.93 -11.63
C CYS A 376 3.96 9.56 -13.12
N LEU A 377 3.41 10.44 -13.96
CA LEU A 377 3.25 10.22 -15.40
C LEU A 377 4.56 10.39 -16.19
N ILE A 378 5.43 11.29 -15.75
CA ILE A 378 6.70 11.60 -16.42
C ILE A 378 7.79 10.59 -16.04
N MET A 379 7.85 10.21 -14.77
CA MET A 379 8.92 9.37 -14.23
C MET A 379 9.10 7.99 -14.89
N PRO A 380 8.06 7.27 -15.36
CA PRO A 380 8.25 6.01 -16.09
C PRO A 380 9.12 6.16 -17.33
N ILE A 381 9.06 7.31 -18.02
CA ILE A 381 9.89 7.61 -19.19
C ILE A 381 11.35 7.79 -18.77
N ILE A 382 11.57 8.50 -17.65
CA ILE A 382 12.90 8.73 -17.08
C ILE A 382 13.48 7.41 -16.54
N ALA A 383 12.70 6.64 -15.79
CA ALA A 383 13.08 5.34 -15.26
C ALA A 383 13.46 4.36 -16.38
N TYR A 384 12.76 4.40 -17.52
CA TYR A 384 13.15 3.61 -18.69
C TYR A 384 14.53 4.00 -19.24
N LYS A 385 14.92 5.27 -19.18
CA LYS A 385 16.27 5.70 -19.60
C LYS A 385 17.34 5.35 -18.57
N LEU A 386 17.04 5.52 -17.29
CA LEU A 386 18.01 5.30 -16.19
C LEU A 386 18.24 3.82 -15.88
N PHE A 387 17.16 3.04 -15.88
CA PHE A 387 17.15 1.66 -15.37
C PHE A 387 16.81 0.64 -16.43
N LYS A 388 16.90 0.99 -17.73
CA LYS A 388 16.58 0.06 -18.82
C LYS A 388 17.21 -1.31 -18.52
N PRO A 389 16.42 -2.38 -18.37
CA PRO A 389 16.98 -3.68 -18.12
C PRO A 389 17.71 -4.10 -19.40
N LEU A 390 19.01 -4.32 -19.28
CA LEU A 390 19.80 -4.97 -20.31
C LEU A 390 19.42 -6.46 -20.28
N SER A 391 19.09 -7.03 -21.44
CA SER A 391 19.06 -8.49 -21.56
C SER A 391 20.47 -8.99 -21.26
N SER A 392 20.59 -9.87 -20.25
CA SER A 392 21.84 -10.54 -19.90
C SER A 392 22.34 -11.41 -21.04
#